data_AF-K1P6E1-F1
#
_entry.id   AF-K1P6E1-F1
#
_cell.length_a   1.000
_cell.length_b   1.000
_cell.length_c   1.000
_cell.angle_alpha   90.00
_cell.angle_beta   90.00
_cell.angle_gamma   90.00
#
_symmetry.space_group_name_H-M   'P 1'
#
loop_
_entity.id
_entity.type
_entity.pdbx_description
1 polymer ?
#
loop_
_entity_poly.entity_id
_entity_poly.type
_entity_poly.pdbx_seq_one_letter_code
_entity_poly.pdbx_strand_id
1 'polypeptide(L)'
;MDSDSRADFLKSRINSLGLEELVEHNISFLQIDSNYKTPLKDKDNINANLKDGCSKCPTYALPFLQTEECEDGIFLKDVLPLENDPNIAWLRVPEAKIENYELLAEFLYEYGNKELKRLNLKLAESAVSEAIQCLERAVKSKQELDVFQIEDEMLKLDIKSQKEDILRKLREKLKDCYLQIFLISKIHRSYDPLENYMHAIEELCKDLPEMTGVVSEMYTFLRIPAKGKEYADLFDVFLETGDSFSKEISSRLCDQIL
;
A
#
# COMPACT_ATOMS: atom_id res chain seq x y z
N MET A 1 9.86 -37.44 0.43
CA MET A 1 10.42 -36.26 -0.26
C MET A 1 11.37 -35.63 0.72
N ASP A 2 12.66 -35.79 0.47
CA ASP A 2 13.73 -35.37 1.38
C ASP A 2 13.85 -33.84 1.42
N SER A 3 14.26 -33.31 2.57
CA SER A 3 14.42 -31.88 2.83
C SER A 3 15.26 -31.15 1.77
N ASP A 4 16.22 -31.86 1.20
CA ASP A 4 17.16 -31.32 0.22
C ASP A 4 16.48 -31.04 -1.12
N SER A 5 15.49 -31.87 -1.52
CA SER A 5 14.73 -31.64 -2.77
C SER A 5 13.83 -30.41 -2.69
N ARG A 6 13.44 -30.00 -1.48
CA ARG A 6 12.59 -28.82 -1.24
C ARG A 6 13.42 -27.55 -1.23
N ALA A 7 14.64 -27.60 -0.71
CA ALA A 7 15.58 -26.48 -0.74
C ALA A 7 16.01 -26.16 -2.19
N ASP A 8 16.29 -27.18 -3.00
CA ASP A 8 16.68 -27.02 -4.40
C ASP A 8 15.55 -26.49 -5.27
N PHE A 9 14.30 -26.91 -5.00
CA PHE A 9 13.11 -26.37 -5.68
C PHE A 9 12.91 -24.88 -5.37
N LEU A 10 13.12 -24.47 -4.11
CA LEU A 10 12.99 -23.07 -3.71
C LEU A 10 14.09 -22.21 -4.33
N LYS A 11 15.35 -22.69 -4.33
CA LYS A 11 16.47 -21.99 -4.99
C LYS A 11 16.23 -21.82 -6.49
N SER A 12 15.79 -22.87 -7.19
CA SER A 12 15.45 -22.79 -8.61
C SER A 12 14.36 -21.75 -8.92
N ARG A 13 13.38 -21.58 -8.03
CA ARG A 13 12.30 -20.59 -8.19
C ARG A 13 12.69 -19.17 -7.82
N ILE A 14 13.54 -19.01 -6.81
CA ILE A 14 14.10 -17.71 -6.39
C ILE A 14 14.92 -17.10 -7.52
N ASN A 15 15.70 -17.93 -8.23
CA ASN A 15 16.50 -17.49 -9.37
C ASN A 15 15.64 -17.06 -10.56
N SER A 16 14.46 -17.68 -10.75
CA SER A 16 13.53 -17.29 -11.82
C SER A 16 12.82 -15.95 -11.58
N LEU A 17 12.86 -15.42 -10.35
CA LEU A 17 12.23 -14.17 -9.94
C LEU A 17 13.25 -13.04 -9.72
N GLY A 18 14.54 -13.25 -9.98
CA GLY A 18 15.59 -12.24 -9.80
C GLY A 18 15.84 -11.83 -8.34
N LEU A 19 15.41 -12.64 -7.36
CA LEU A 19 15.46 -12.31 -5.92
C LEU A 19 16.72 -12.85 -5.21
N GLU A 20 17.76 -13.21 -5.97
CA GLU A 20 18.95 -13.92 -5.47
C GLU A 20 19.76 -13.05 -4.49
N GLU A 21 19.99 -11.77 -4.82
CA GLU A 21 20.67 -10.81 -3.93
C GLU A 21 19.88 -10.52 -2.65
N LEU A 22 18.54 -10.54 -2.71
CA LEU A 22 17.67 -10.25 -1.57
C LEU A 22 17.66 -11.42 -0.56
N VAL A 23 17.83 -12.66 -1.04
CA VAL A 23 17.91 -13.84 -0.17
C VAL A 23 19.30 -13.98 0.44
N GLU A 24 20.39 -13.74 -0.30
CA GLU A 24 21.75 -13.74 0.27
C GLU A 24 21.92 -12.70 1.38
N HIS A 25 21.36 -11.50 1.20
CA HIS A 25 21.42 -10.45 2.22
C HIS A 25 20.72 -10.86 3.52
N ASN A 26 19.59 -11.58 3.41
CA ASN A 26 18.79 -12.01 4.55
C ASN A 26 19.30 -13.31 5.20
N ILE A 27 20.03 -14.18 4.49
CA ILE A 27 20.66 -15.37 5.09
C ILE A 27 21.72 -14.96 6.13
N SER A 28 22.47 -13.88 5.88
CA SER A 28 23.42 -13.35 6.86
C SER A 28 22.74 -12.83 8.13
N PHE A 29 21.51 -12.30 7.99
CA PHE A 29 20.71 -11.74 9.08
C PHE A 29 20.03 -12.82 9.93
N LEU A 30 19.78 -13.99 9.33
CA LEU A 30 18.97 -15.03 9.96
C LEU A 30 19.73 -16.02 10.84
N GLN A 31 21.07 -15.97 10.97
CA GLN A 31 21.91 -16.90 11.79
C GLN A 31 21.10 -17.77 12.76
N ILE A 32 20.53 -18.87 12.26
CA ILE A 32 19.65 -19.75 13.03
C ILE A 32 20.55 -20.71 13.81
N ASP A 33 21.23 -20.20 14.82
CA ASP A 33 21.64 -20.99 15.97
C ASP A 33 20.56 -20.84 17.04
N SER A 34 19.55 -21.70 16.94
CA SER A 34 18.48 -21.80 17.93
C SER A 34 19.03 -22.35 19.26
N ASN A 35 19.26 -21.47 20.23
CA ASN A 35 19.53 -21.83 21.63
C ASN A 35 18.25 -21.97 22.48
N TYR A 36 17.10 -22.33 21.90
CA TYR A 36 15.92 -22.64 22.68
C TYR A 36 16.05 -24.03 23.33
N LYS A 37 16.35 -24.06 24.64
CA LYS A 37 16.24 -25.25 25.48
C LYS A 37 14.77 -25.68 25.57
N THR A 38 14.50 -26.93 25.20
CA THR A 38 13.22 -27.61 25.44
C THR A 38 12.94 -27.78 26.94
N PRO A 39 11.66 -27.77 27.36
CA PRO A 39 11.30 -27.81 28.78
C PRO A 39 11.52 -29.22 29.34
N LEU A 40 12.49 -29.34 30.24
CA LEU A 40 12.69 -30.52 31.07
C LEU A 40 11.76 -30.47 32.30
N LYS A 41 11.22 -31.64 32.61
CA LYS A 41 10.43 -31.96 33.79
C LYS A 41 11.19 -31.67 35.09
N ASP A 42 10.39 -31.55 36.14
CA ASP A 42 10.71 -31.69 37.56
C ASP A 42 11.01 -30.43 38.38
N LYS A 43 10.62 -30.59 39.64
CA LYS A 43 10.28 -29.60 40.65
C LYS A 43 11.52 -28.93 41.28
N ASP A 44 11.18 -27.86 42.01
CA ASP A 44 11.86 -27.29 43.17
C ASP A 44 12.80 -26.09 42.96
N ASN A 45 12.60 -25.11 43.85
CA ASN A 45 13.43 -23.96 44.22
C ASN A 45 13.36 -22.64 43.41
N ILE A 46 12.41 -21.83 43.88
CA ILE A 46 12.54 -20.42 44.34
C ILE A 46 13.92 -19.74 44.21
N ASN A 47 13.84 -18.48 43.74
CA ASN A 47 14.79 -17.35 43.81
C ASN A 47 15.99 -17.33 42.84
N ALA A 48 15.80 -16.63 41.72
CA ALA A 48 16.78 -15.66 41.23
C ALA A 48 16.15 -14.73 40.17
N ASN A 49 16.32 -13.43 40.40
CA ASN A 49 16.04 -12.28 39.54
C ASN A 49 15.98 -12.55 38.02
N LEU A 50 14.81 -12.34 37.41
CA LEU A 50 14.69 -12.04 35.98
C LEU A 50 14.38 -10.55 35.82
N LYS A 51 15.37 -9.80 35.34
CA LYS A 51 15.18 -8.55 34.64
C LYS A 51 14.76 -8.87 33.21
N ASP A 52 13.80 -8.08 32.73
CA ASP A 52 13.45 -7.78 31.35
C ASP A 52 12.90 -8.91 30.47
N GLY A 53 11.70 -8.67 29.92
CA GLY A 53 11.12 -9.41 28.80
C GLY A 53 9.72 -9.95 29.11
N CYS A 54 8.71 -9.07 29.08
CA CYS A 54 7.29 -9.40 29.20
C CYS A 54 6.93 -10.63 28.36
N SER A 55 6.62 -11.74 29.03
CA SER A 55 5.90 -12.85 28.44
C SER A 55 4.64 -13.11 29.25
N LYS A 56 3.51 -13.07 28.53
CA LYS A 56 2.15 -13.45 28.94
C LYS A 56 1.49 -12.49 29.94
N CYS A 57 0.49 -11.75 29.45
CA CYS A 57 -0.61 -11.31 30.31
C CYS A 57 -1.69 -12.40 30.31
N PRO A 58 -1.86 -13.18 31.39
CA PRO A 58 -3.13 -13.80 31.71
C PRO A 58 -3.99 -12.80 32.52
N THR A 59 -5.23 -12.68 32.07
CA THR A 59 -6.30 -11.72 32.37
C THR A 59 -6.79 -11.65 33.83
N TYR A 60 -5.96 -11.88 34.85
CA TYR A 60 -6.40 -11.81 36.26
C TYR A 60 -5.32 -11.17 37.14
N ALA A 61 -5.18 -9.84 37.07
CA ALA A 61 -4.58 -9.05 38.13
C ALA A 61 -5.26 -7.66 38.18
N LEU A 62 -5.68 -7.33 39.39
CA LEU A 62 -6.54 -6.24 39.86
C LEU A 62 -5.77 -4.87 39.94
N PRO A 63 -6.44 -3.77 40.32
CA PRO A 63 -6.31 -2.41 39.77
C PRO A 63 -5.23 -1.54 40.45
N PHE A 64 -3.96 -1.96 40.38
CA PHE A 64 -2.85 -1.23 41.02
C PHE A 64 -1.66 -0.92 40.11
N LEU A 65 -1.87 -0.91 38.80
CA LEU A 65 -0.95 -0.19 37.93
C LEU A 65 -1.39 1.28 37.97
N GLN A 66 -0.58 2.12 38.62
CA GLN A 66 -0.52 3.52 38.20
C GLN A 66 -0.37 3.46 36.68
N THR A 67 -1.31 4.06 35.97
CA THR A 67 -1.16 4.39 34.56
C THR A 67 0.12 5.19 34.47
N GLU A 68 1.25 4.52 34.20
CA GLU A 68 2.28 5.14 33.38
C GLU A 68 1.51 5.64 32.18
N GLU A 69 1.43 6.97 32.08
CA GLU A 69 0.75 7.70 31.03
C GLU A 69 1.02 6.95 29.74
N CYS A 70 0.01 6.24 29.23
CA CYS A 70 0.04 5.77 27.87
C CYS A 70 0.19 7.06 27.11
N GLU A 71 1.39 7.36 26.59
CA GLU A 71 1.62 8.54 25.76
C GLU A 71 0.38 8.72 24.89
N ASP A 72 -0.30 9.87 25.04
CA ASP A 72 -1.55 10.20 24.37
C ASP A 72 -1.31 10.21 22.86
N GLY A 73 -1.23 9.01 22.28
CA GLY A 73 -0.92 8.81 20.89
C GLY A 73 -2.20 8.90 20.09
N ILE A 74 -2.18 9.72 19.04
CA ILE A 74 -3.31 9.79 18.12
C ILE A 74 -3.28 8.55 17.23
N PHE A 75 -4.36 7.77 17.25
CA PHE A 75 -4.50 6.59 16.41
C PHE A 75 -5.33 6.91 15.17
N LEU A 76 -5.20 6.08 14.13
CA LEU A 76 -5.93 6.26 12.88
C LEU A 76 -7.45 6.32 13.12
N LYS A 77 -7.98 5.48 14.02
CA LYS A 77 -9.40 5.52 14.46
C LYS A 77 -9.85 6.84 15.07
N ASP A 78 -8.94 7.62 15.63
CA ASP A 78 -9.27 8.91 16.24
C ASP A 78 -9.32 10.01 15.16
N VAL A 79 -8.62 9.81 14.04
CA VAL A 79 -8.61 10.71 12.87
C VAL A 79 -9.73 10.40 11.87
N LEU A 80 -10.02 9.11 11.67
CA LEU A 80 -11.01 8.59 10.71
C LEU A 80 -12.00 7.64 11.40
N PRO A 81 -12.86 8.13 12.30
CA PRO A 81 -13.62 7.28 13.23
C PRO A 81 -14.72 6.40 12.61
N LEU A 82 -15.09 6.59 11.34
CA LEU A 82 -16.27 5.95 10.74
C LEU A 82 -15.96 4.91 9.64
N GLU A 83 -14.71 4.81 9.18
CA GLU A 83 -14.38 4.01 7.99
C GLU A 83 -13.16 3.09 8.12
N ASN A 84 -12.46 3.10 9.27
CA ASN A 84 -11.20 2.38 9.36
C ASN A 84 -11.36 0.87 9.47
N ASP A 85 -10.63 0.17 8.61
CA ASP A 85 -10.39 -1.26 8.75
C ASP A 85 -9.79 -1.57 10.15
N PRO A 86 -10.38 -2.50 10.92
CA PRO A 86 -9.88 -2.89 12.24
C PRO A 86 -8.41 -3.36 12.24
N ASN A 87 -7.88 -3.79 11.08
CA ASN A 87 -6.48 -4.20 10.93
C ASN A 87 -5.50 -3.03 11.13
N ILE A 88 -5.89 -1.80 10.80
CA ILE A 88 -5.03 -0.60 10.87
C ILE A 88 -5.56 0.49 11.82
N ALA A 89 -6.73 0.29 12.42
CA ALA A 89 -7.36 1.25 13.35
C ALA A 89 -6.44 1.70 14.50
N TRP A 90 -5.53 0.83 14.95
CA TRP A 90 -4.58 1.07 16.04
C TRP A 90 -3.20 1.57 15.56
N LEU A 91 -3.07 1.90 14.28
CA LEU A 91 -1.87 2.53 13.75
C LEU A 91 -1.71 3.92 14.37
N ARG A 92 -0.57 4.19 15.00
CA ARG A 92 -0.22 5.53 15.51
C ARG A 92 0.07 6.46 14.33
N VAL A 93 -0.60 7.60 14.30
CA VAL A 93 -0.44 8.61 13.25
C VAL A 93 0.38 9.78 13.81
N PRO A 94 1.48 10.18 13.15
CA PRO A 94 2.22 11.38 13.54
C PRO A 94 1.34 12.62 13.45
N GLU A 95 1.40 13.53 14.44
CA GLU A 95 0.59 14.76 14.47
C GLU A 95 0.69 15.58 13.18
N ALA A 96 1.91 15.67 12.61
CA ALA A 96 2.17 16.38 11.36
C ALA A 96 1.44 15.81 10.13
N LYS A 97 0.87 14.60 10.22
CA LYS A 97 0.16 13.93 9.12
C LYS A 97 -1.36 14.00 9.27
N ILE A 98 -1.86 14.57 10.36
CA ILE A 98 -3.31 14.68 10.67
C ILE A 98 -3.92 15.94 10.05
N GLU A 99 -3.10 16.91 9.66
CA GLU A 99 -3.52 18.22 9.17
C GLU A 99 -4.44 18.16 7.94
N ASN A 100 -4.18 17.25 7.00
CA ASN A 100 -5.01 17.08 5.82
C ASN A 100 -4.98 15.64 5.29
N TYR A 101 -5.98 15.30 4.46
CA TYR A 101 -6.12 13.96 3.89
C TYR A 101 -4.97 13.55 2.97
N GLU A 102 -4.23 14.49 2.38
CA GLU A 102 -3.12 14.17 1.47
C GLU A 102 -1.89 13.68 2.22
N LEU A 103 -1.56 14.33 3.33
CA LEU A 103 -0.47 13.94 4.21
C LEU A 103 -0.79 12.62 4.91
N LEU A 104 -2.05 12.42 5.30
CA LEU A 104 -2.51 11.16 5.85
C LEU A 104 -2.43 10.03 4.83
N ALA A 105 -2.86 10.26 3.59
CA ALA A 105 -2.76 9.28 2.51
C ALA A 105 -1.30 8.90 2.21
N GLU A 106 -0.39 9.88 2.18
CA GLU A 106 1.05 9.63 1.98
C GLU A 106 1.62 8.75 3.09
N PHE A 107 1.28 9.05 4.35
CA PHE A 107 1.70 8.24 5.49
C PHE A 107 1.18 6.79 5.38
N LEU A 108 -0.10 6.61 5.04
CA LEU A 108 -0.73 5.30 4.89
C LEU A 108 -0.12 4.52 3.71
N TYR A 109 0.13 5.18 2.59
CA TYR A 109 0.78 4.59 1.42
C TYR A 109 2.22 4.14 1.72
N GLU A 110 3.00 4.96 2.44
CA GLU A 110 4.34 4.56 2.89
C GLU A 110 4.32 3.40 3.87
N TYR A 111 3.34 3.39 4.78
CA TYR A 111 3.13 2.29 5.72
C TYR A 111 2.77 1.00 4.97
N GLY A 112 1.82 1.07 4.03
CA GLY A 112 1.43 -0.05 3.18
C GLY A 112 2.61 -0.64 2.40
N ASN A 113 3.46 0.22 1.82
CA ASN A 113 4.70 -0.19 1.17
C ASN A 113 5.67 -0.95 2.10
N LYS A 114 5.84 -0.48 3.34
CA LYS A 114 6.70 -1.14 4.34
C LYS A 114 6.16 -2.51 4.71
N GLU A 115 4.85 -2.62 4.90
CA GLU A 115 4.19 -3.89 5.23
C GLU A 115 4.17 -4.86 4.04
N LEU A 116 4.05 -4.35 2.81
CA LEU A 116 4.17 -5.15 1.59
C LEU A 116 5.56 -5.78 1.47
N LYS A 117 6.63 -5.02 1.74
CA LYS A 117 8.01 -5.54 1.79
C LYS A 117 8.22 -6.60 2.86
N ARG A 118 7.43 -6.55 3.93
CA ARG A 118 7.40 -7.56 5.01
C ARG A 118 6.48 -8.74 4.70
N LEU A 119 5.82 -8.74 3.54
CA LEU A 119 4.81 -9.71 3.12
C LEU A 119 3.57 -9.75 4.03
N ASN A 120 3.31 -8.68 4.77
CA ASN A 120 2.09 -8.50 5.54
C ASN A 120 0.97 -7.95 4.63
N LEU A 121 0.56 -8.79 3.66
CA LEU A 121 -0.33 -8.39 2.57
C LEU A 121 -1.65 -7.79 3.04
N LYS A 122 -2.24 -8.33 4.11
CA LYS A 122 -3.50 -7.83 4.66
C LYS A 122 -3.36 -6.41 5.23
N LEU A 123 -2.26 -6.13 5.93
CA LEU A 123 -2.00 -4.78 6.45
C LEU A 123 -1.65 -3.81 5.33
N ALA A 124 -0.91 -4.27 4.32
CA ALA A 124 -0.62 -3.47 3.15
C ALA A 124 -1.89 -3.10 2.38
N GLU A 125 -2.77 -4.07 2.14
CA GLU A 125 -4.07 -3.85 1.50
C GLU A 125 -4.91 -2.84 2.27
N SER A 126 -5.17 -3.08 3.57
CA SER A 126 -5.92 -2.15 4.42
C SER A 126 -5.31 -0.73 4.39
N ALA A 127 -3.98 -0.60 4.50
CA ALA A 127 -3.34 0.72 4.50
C ALA A 127 -3.49 1.45 3.16
N VAL A 128 -3.34 0.75 2.04
CA VAL A 128 -3.46 1.34 0.70
C VAL A 128 -4.92 1.68 0.39
N SER A 129 -5.87 0.83 0.78
CA SER A 129 -7.30 1.11 0.66
C SER A 129 -7.70 2.39 1.37
N GLU A 130 -7.22 2.60 2.60
CA GLU A 130 -7.50 3.82 3.34
C GLU A 130 -6.76 5.04 2.77
N ALA A 131 -5.58 4.85 2.19
CA ALA A 131 -4.89 5.91 1.44
C ALA A 131 -5.71 6.36 0.22
N ILE A 132 -6.30 5.42 -0.52
CA ILE A 132 -7.20 5.71 -1.65
C ILE A 132 -8.39 6.53 -1.17
N GLN A 133 -9.07 6.11 -0.10
CA GLN A 133 -10.21 6.85 0.45
C GLN A 133 -9.83 8.28 0.86
N CYS A 134 -8.68 8.46 1.49
CA CYS A 134 -8.18 9.78 1.85
C CYS A 134 -7.93 10.65 0.60
N LEU A 135 -7.30 10.10 -0.44
CA LEU A 135 -7.05 10.83 -1.69
C LEU A 135 -8.35 11.18 -2.43
N GLU A 136 -9.32 10.27 -2.49
CA GLU A 136 -10.63 10.53 -3.09
C GLU A 136 -11.36 11.67 -2.36
N ARG A 137 -11.31 11.70 -1.03
CA ARG A 137 -11.85 12.82 -0.23
C ARG A 137 -11.11 14.12 -0.50
N ALA A 138 -9.78 14.07 -0.63
CA ALA A 138 -8.97 15.24 -1.00
C ALA A 138 -9.37 15.78 -2.39
N VAL A 139 -9.56 14.91 -3.38
CA VAL A 139 -10.02 15.29 -4.73
C VAL A 139 -11.41 15.95 -4.68
N LYS A 140 -12.38 15.33 -3.99
CA LYS A 140 -13.74 15.86 -3.86
C LYS A 140 -13.75 17.26 -3.22
N SER A 141 -13.04 17.43 -2.10
CA SER A 141 -12.95 18.73 -1.40
C SER A 141 -12.40 19.86 -2.29
N LYS A 142 -11.46 19.54 -3.19
CA LYS A 142 -10.86 20.54 -4.09
C LYS A 142 -11.71 20.82 -5.31
N GLN A 143 -12.50 19.84 -5.78
CA GLN A 143 -13.45 20.04 -6.88
C GLN A 143 -14.54 21.05 -6.50
N GLU A 144 -14.99 21.06 -5.24
CA GLU A 144 -16.07 21.92 -4.73
C GLU A 144 -15.69 23.40 -4.52
N LEU A 145 -14.41 23.78 -4.63
CA LEU A 145 -13.97 25.17 -4.53
C LEU A 145 -14.59 26.04 -5.65
N ASP A 146 -15.53 26.89 -5.26
CA ASP A 146 -16.26 27.83 -6.13
C ASP A 146 -15.43 29.10 -6.39
N VAL A 147 -15.15 29.36 -7.67
CA VAL A 147 -14.37 30.51 -8.16
C VAL A 147 -15.27 31.47 -8.96
N PHE A 148 -16.59 31.26 -9.00
CA PHE A 148 -17.53 32.07 -9.79
C PHE A 148 -17.68 33.49 -9.27
N GLN A 149 -17.39 33.74 -7.99
CA GLN A 149 -17.53 35.05 -7.36
C GLN A 149 -16.33 35.99 -7.58
N ILE A 150 -15.27 35.53 -8.26
CA ILE A 150 -14.09 36.36 -8.54
C ILE A 150 -14.33 37.17 -9.82
N GLU A 151 -14.32 38.50 -9.67
CA GLU A 151 -14.49 39.46 -10.80
C GLU A 151 -13.22 39.59 -11.67
N ASP A 152 -12.04 39.40 -11.08
CA ASP A 152 -10.77 39.42 -11.80
C ASP A 152 -10.60 38.14 -12.62
N GLU A 153 -10.81 38.26 -13.94
CA GLU A 153 -10.72 37.13 -14.87
C GLU A 153 -9.30 36.55 -14.98
N MET A 154 -8.24 37.34 -14.78
CA MET A 154 -6.88 36.81 -14.77
C MET A 154 -6.64 35.97 -13.52
N LEU A 155 -7.01 36.49 -12.35
CA LEU A 155 -6.89 35.76 -11.08
C LEU A 155 -7.72 34.47 -11.09
N LYS A 156 -8.90 34.50 -11.71
CA LYS A 156 -9.78 33.34 -11.87
C LYS A 156 -9.17 32.27 -12.76
N LEU A 157 -8.51 32.65 -13.86
CA LEU A 157 -7.76 31.72 -14.71
C LEU A 157 -6.56 31.12 -13.97
N ASP A 158 -5.81 31.93 -13.23
CA ASP A 158 -4.67 31.47 -12.43
C ASP A 158 -5.09 30.46 -11.35
N ILE A 159 -6.17 30.75 -10.62
CA ILE A 159 -6.71 29.84 -9.59
C ILE A 159 -7.19 28.53 -10.24
N LYS A 160 -7.86 28.59 -11.39
CA LYS A 160 -8.28 27.39 -12.13
C LYS A 160 -7.08 26.54 -12.57
N SER A 161 -6.02 27.17 -13.09
CA SER A 161 -4.80 26.48 -13.49
C SER A 161 -4.14 25.79 -12.29
N GLN A 162 -3.98 26.50 -11.17
CA GLN A 162 -3.40 25.94 -9.95
C GLN A 162 -4.24 24.78 -9.39
N LYS A 163 -5.57 24.91 -9.41
CA LYS A 163 -6.48 23.85 -9.02
C LYS A 163 -6.30 22.60 -9.88
N GLU A 164 -6.21 22.76 -11.20
CA GLU A 164 -6.02 21.62 -12.10
C GLU A 164 -4.66 20.96 -11.89
N ASP A 165 -3.60 21.73 -11.67
CA ASP A 165 -2.28 21.19 -11.34
C ASP A 165 -2.27 20.38 -10.03
N ILE A 166 -3.00 20.86 -9.02
CA ILE A 166 -3.16 20.16 -7.76
C ILE A 166 -3.98 18.88 -7.94
N LEU A 167 -5.08 18.93 -8.68
CA LEU A 167 -5.91 17.76 -8.97
C LEU A 167 -5.13 16.70 -9.76
N ARG A 168 -4.32 17.11 -10.73
CA ARG A 168 -3.40 16.23 -11.47
C ARG A 168 -2.43 15.50 -10.54
N LYS A 169 -1.79 16.20 -9.59
CA LYS A 169 -0.90 15.57 -8.59
C LYS A 169 -1.63 14.56 -7.71
N LEU A 170 -2.89 14.83 -7.33
CA LEU A 170 -3.68 13.88 -6.55
C LEU A 170 -4.05 12.63 -7.37
N ARG A 171 -4.41 12.80 -8.63
CA ARG A 171 -4.67 11.71 -9.58
C ARG A 171 -3.44 10.84 -9.79
N GLU A 172 -2.25 11.44 -9.90
CA GLU A 172 -0.99 10.70 -9.96
C GLU A 172 -0.74 9.86 -8.70
N LYS A 173 -1.01 10.40 -7.50
CA LYS A 173 -0.92 9.60 -6.25
C LYS A 173 -1.95 8.48 -6.18
N LEU A 174 -3.17 8.70 -6.71
CA LEU A 174 -4.20 7.67 -6.81
C LEU A 174 -3.76 6.53 -7.73
N LYS A 175 -3.15 6.86 -8.89
CA LYS A 175 -2.55 5.87 -9.79
C LYS A 175 -1.58 4.97 -9.03
N ASP A 176 -0.66 5.55 -8.26
CA ASP A 176 0.34 4.78 -7.51
C ASP A 176 -0.31 3.82 -6.50
N CYS A 177 -1.38 4.26 -5.83
CA CYS A 177 -2.13 3.41 -4.92
C CYS A 177 -2.82 2.23 -5.65
N TYR A 178 -3.46 2.48 -6.79
CA TYR A 178 -4.11 1.43 -7.58
C TYR A 178 -3.12 0.41 -8.16
N LEU A 179 -1.94 0.85 -8.60
CA LEU A 179 -0.86 -0.05 -9.00
C LEU A 179 -0.42 -0.94 -7.83
N GLN A 180 -0.38 -0.40 -6.62
CA GLN A 180 -0.03 -1.17 -5.43
C GLN A 180 -1.10 -2.21 -5.08
N ILE A 181 -2.39 -1.88 -5.19
CA ILE A 181 -3.50 -2.85 -5.05
C ILE A 181 -3.37 -3.97 -6.09
N PHE A 182 -3.04 -3.63 -7.34
CA PHE A 182 -2.83 -4.64 -8.39
C PHE A 182 -1.67 -5.57 -8.03
N LEU A 183 -0.56 -5.02 -7.54
CA LEU A 183 0.59 -5.82 -7.09
C LEU A 183 0.22 -6.74 -5.92
N ILE A 184 -0.48 -6.23 -4.91
CA ILE A 184 -0.99 -7.02 -3.77
C ILE A 184 -1.86 -8.17 -4.27
N SER A 185 -2.77 -7.88 -5.22
CA SER A 185 -3.67 -8.87 -5.83
C SER A 185 -2.89 -9.97 -6.57
N LYS A 186 -1.85 -9.61 -7.34
CA LYS A 186 -0.96 -10.58 -8.01
C LYS A 186 -0.22 -11.46 -7.02
N ILE A 187 0.32 -10.89 -5.95
CA ILE A 187 1.08 -11.65 -4.93
C ILE A 187 0.14 -12.58 -4.16
N HIS A 188 -1.02 -12.08 -3.73
CA HIS A 188 -2.03 -12.87 -3.01
C HIS A 188 -2.73 -13.89 -3.92
N ARG A 189 -2.61 -13.76 -5.25
CA ARG A 189 -3.36 -14.51 -6.26
C ARG A 189 -4.87 -14.45 -6.03
N SER A 190 -5.34 -13.29 -5.57
CA SER A 190 -6.76 -12.99 -5.41
C SER A 190 -7.16 -11.86 -6.33
N TYR A 191 -8.38 -11.93 -6.85
CA TYR A 191 -9.00 -10.87 -7.62
C TYR A 191 -9.67 -9.83 -6.74
N ASP A 192 -10.08 -10.23 -5.53
CA ASP A 192 -10.96 -9.47 -4.64
C ASP A 192 -10.50 -8.03 -4.37
N PRO A 193 -9.21 -7.72 -4.11
CA PRO A 193 -8.81 -6.34 -3.83
C PRO A 193 -8.94 -5.47 -5.08
N LEU A 194 -8.49 -5.97 -6.24
CA LEU A 194 -8.47 -5.22 -7.49
C LEU A 194 -9.85 -5.03 -8.12
N GLU A 195 -10.70 -6.07 -8.10
CA GLU A 195 -12.02 -6.05 -8.74
C GLU A 195 -12.88 -4.90 -8.20
N ASN A 196 -12.80 -4.63 -6.89
CA ASN A 196 -13.52 -3.54 -6.22
C ASN A 196 -13.12 -2.14 -6.71
N TYR A 197 -11.90 -1.98 -7.23
CA TYR A 197 -11.39 -0.67 -7.66
C TYR A 197 -11.41 -0.49 -9.19
N MET A 198 -11.72 -1.52 -9.98
CA MET A 198 -11.62 -1.44 -11.45
C MET A 198 -12.41 -0.28 -12.04
N HIS A 199 -13.63 -0.03 -11.56
CA HIS A 199 -14.42 1.09 -12.07
C HIS A 199 -13.75 2.45 -11.82
N ALA A 200 -13.23 2.66 -10.62
CA ALA A 200 -12.53 3.90 -10.28
C ALA A 200 -11.21 4.05 -11.06
N ILE A 201 -10.53 2.92 -11.35
CA ILE A 201 -9.35 2.87 -12.21
C ILE A 201 -9.69 3.24 -13.65
N GLU A 202 -10.81 2.75 -14.21
CA GLU A 202 -11.26 3.15 -15.56
C GLU A 202 -11.55 4.65 -15.64
N GLU A 203 -12.20 5.21 -14.62
CA GLU A 203 -12.45 6.67 -14.57
C GLU A 203 -11.15 7.46 -14.47
N LEU A 204 -10.20 7.02 -13.64
CA LEU A 204 -8.87 7.65 -13.55
C LEU A 204 -8.11 7.56 -14.87
N CYS A 205 -8.24 6.46 -15.61
CA CYS A 205 -7.57 6.25 -16.90
C CYS A 205 -8.04 7.23 -17.99
N LYS A 206 -9.27 7.77 -17.89
CA LYS A 206 -9.75 8.83 -18.80
C LYS A 206 -8.98 10.14 -18.57
N ASP A 207 -8.64 10.43 -17.32
CA ASP A 207 -7.86 11.61 -16.93
C ASP A 207 -6.34 11.39 -17.11
N LEU A 208 -5.87 10.14 -17.03
CA LEU A 208 -4.47 9.73 -17.17
C LEU A 208 -4.32 8.61 -18.22
N PRO A 209 -4.36 8.93 -19.53
CA PRO A 209 -4.32 7.93 -20.61
C PRO A 209 -3.07 7.05 -20.62
N GLU A 210 -1.96 7.46 -19.98
CA GLU A 210 -0.77 6.63 -19.84
C GLU A 210 -1.02 5.34 -19.03
N MET A 211 -2.11 5.26 -18.26
CA MET A 211 -2.50 4.06 -17.51
C MET A 211 -3.09 2.95 -18.39
N THR A 212 -3.47 3.26 -19.63
CA THR A 212 -4.24 2.35 -20.52
C THR A 212 -3.60 0.97 -20.65
N GLY A 213 -2.27 0.89 -20.79
CA GLY A 213 -1.55 -0.39 -20.86
C GLY A 213 -1.69 -1.21 -19.57
N VAL A 214 -1.57 -0.56 -18.41
CA VAL A 214 -1.71 -1.23 -17.10
C VAL A 214 -3.16 -1.68 -16.87
N VAL A 215 -4.15 -0.88 -17.28
CA VAL A 215 -5.57 -1.26 -17.18
C VAL A 215 -5.86 -2.50 -18.03
N SER A 216 -5.25 -2.61 -19.22
CA SER A 216 -5.34 -3.83 -20.04
C SER A 216 -4.78 -5.06 -19.30
N GLU A 217 -3.63 -4.92 -18.63
CA GLU A 217 -3.05 -6.00 -17.82
C GLU A 217 -3.93 -6.37 -16.62
N MET A 218 -4.52 -5.38 -15.94
CA MET A 218 -5.43 -5.61 -14.82
C MET A 218 -6.66 -6.42 -15.26
N TYR A 219 -7.28 -6.07 -16.39
CA TYR A 219 -8.39 -6.86 -16.95
C TYR A 219 -7.98 -8.26 -17.41
N THR A 220 -6.77 -8.39 -17.93
CA THR A 220 -6.19 -9.70 -18.30
C THR A 220 -6.02 -10.58 -17.05
N PHE A 221 -5.52 -10.01 -15.96
CA PHE A 221 -5.39 -10.69 -14.67
C PHE A 221 -6.75 -11.13 -14.12
N LEU A 222 -7.77 -10.26 -14.19
CA LEU A 222 -9.15 -10.56 -13.77
C LEU A 222 -9.89 -11.52 -14.72
N ARG A 223 -9.26 -11.95 -15.82
CA ARG A 223 -9.84 -12.83 -16.84
C ARG A 223 -11.09 -12.26 -17.51
N ILE A 224 -11.09 -10.96 -17.78
CA ILE A 224 -12.14 -10.25 -18.53
C ILE A 224 -11.55 -9.84 -19.91
N PRO A 225 -11.45 -10.79 -20.86
CA PRO A 225 -10.67 -10.60 -22.08
C PRO A 225 -11.23 -9.54 -23.03
N ALA A 226 -12.55 -9.32 -23.02
CA ALA A 226 -13.19 -8.31 -23.86
C ALA A 226 -12.70 -6.90 -23.50
N LYS A 227 -12.68 -6.60 -22.20
CA LYS A 227 -12.17 -5.33 -21.66
C LYS A 227 -10.66 -5.21 -21.80
N GLY A 228 -9.92 -6.29 -21.53
CA GLY A 228 -8.46 -6.30 -21.73
C GLY A 228 -8.08 -5.94 -23.17
N LYS A 229 -8.80 -6.47 -24.16
CA LYS A 229 -8.60 -6.14 -25.57
C LYS A 229 -8.99 -4.69 -25.91
N GLU A 230 -10.11 -4.21 -25.41
CA GLU A 230 -10.53 -2.80 -25.58
C GLU A 230 -9.42 -1.83 -25.15
N TYR A 231 -8.83 -2.04 -23.97
CA TYR A 231 -7.74 -1.20 -23.48
C TYR A 231 -6.42 -1.45 -24.23
N ALA A 232 -6.15 -2.67 -24.71
CA ALA A 232 -4.97 -2.92 -25.55
C ALA A 232 -5.04 -2.14 -26.87
N ASP A 233 -6.19 -2.18 -27.55
CA ASP A 233 -6.43 -1.46 -28.80
C ASP A 233 -6.33 0.08 -28.57
N LEU A 234 -6.84 0.59 -27.43
CA LEU A 234 -6.69 2.00 -27.04
C LEU A 234 -5.23 2.39 -26.78
N PHE A 235 -4.44 1.48 -26.18
CA PHE A 235 -3.03 1.74 -25.91
C PHE A 235 -2.21 1.79 -27.19
N ASP A 236 -2.49 0.93 -28.16
CA ASP A 236 -1.87 0.96 -29.49
C ASP A 236 -2.14 2.31 -30.18
N VAL A 237 -3.39 2.79 -30.14
CA VAL A 237 -3.74 4.11 -30.67
C VAL A 237 -2.98 5.23 -29.94
N PHE A 238 -2.86 5.16 -28.61
CA PHE A 238 -2.10 6.12 -27.83
C PHE A 238 -0.61 6.15 -28.23
N LEU A 239 0.01 4.98 -28.46
CA LEU A 239 1.41 4.88 -28.90
C LEU A 239 1.63 5.34 -30.34
N GLU A 240 0.65 5.17 -31.22
CA GLU A 240 0.68 5.63 -32.61
C GLU A 240 0.49 7.15 -32.72
N THR A 241 -0.31 7.74 -31.83
CA THR A 241 -0.63 9.18 -31.82
C THR A 241 0.31 9.99 -30.93
N GLY A 242 1.04 9.34 -30.01
CA GLY A 242 1.93 10.00 -29.07
C GLY A 242 3.29 10.39 -29.66
N ASP A 243 3.67 11.65 -29.45
CA ASP A 243 5.02 12.16 -29.74
C ASP A 243 6.09 11.43 -28.90
N SER A 244 7.37 11.52 -29.28
CA SER A 244 8.51 10.74 -28.71
C SER A 244 8.56 10.60 -27.18
N PHE A 245 7.98 11.55 -26.45
CA PHE A 245 7.83 11.57 -24.99
C PHE A 245 6.90 10.48 -24.43
N SER A 246 5.81 10.15 -25.13
CA SER A 246 4.86 9.08 -24.76
C SER A 246 5.51 7.69 -24.80
N LYS A 247 6.45 7.49 -25.73
CA LYS A 247 7.22 6.25 -25.88
C LYS A 247 8.25 6.06 -24.76
N GLU A 248 8.80 7.14 -24.21
CA GLU A 248 9.74 7.09 -23.09
C GLU A 248 9.03 6.78 -21.75
N ILE A 249 7.82 7.29 -21.53
CA ILE A 249 6.99 6.97 -20.35
C ILE A 249 6.53 5.51 -20.38
N SER A 250 6.13 5.00 -21.56
CA SER A 250 5.77 3.59 -21.77
C SER A 250 6.92 2.64 -21.40
N SER A 251 8.15 2.94 -21.84
CA SER A 251 9.34 2.15 -21.47
C SER A 251 9.55 2.07 -19.96
N ARG A 252 9.36 3.18 -19.22
CA ARG A 252 9.59 3.22 -17.77
C ARG A 252 8.49 2.54 -16.96
N LEU A 253 7.25 2.53 -17.45
CA LEU A 253 6.14 1.81 -16.82
C LEU A 253 6.30 0.29 -16.98
N CYS A 254 6.80 -0.19 -18.13
CA CYS A 254 7.15 -1.60 -18.33
C CYS A 254 8.26 -2.06 -17.38
N ASP A 255 9.27 -1.22 -17.12
CA ASP A 255 10.40 -1.55 -16.24
C ASP A 255 10.04 -1.59 -14.74
N GLN A 256 8.89 -1.02 -14.35
CA GLN A 256 8.41 -1.05 -12.95
C GLN A 256 7.46 -2.21 -12.65
N ILE A 257 6.99 -2.92 -13.68
CA ILE A 257 5.99 -3.99 -13.58
C ILE A 257 6.60 -5.40 -13.73
N LEU A 258 7.86 -5.49 -14.18
CA LEU A 258 8.68 -6.71 -14.26
C LEU A 258 9.64 -6.86 -13.08
#